data_AF-A0A1I7GZQ4-F1
#
_entry.id   AF-A0A1I7GZQ4-F1
#
_cell.length_a   1.000
_cell.length_b   1.000
_cell.length_c   1.000
_cell.angle_alpha   90.00
_cell.angle_beta   90.00
_cell.angle_gamma   90.00
#
_symmetry.space_group_name_H-M   'P 1'
#
loop_
_entity.id
_entity.type
_entity.pdbx_description
1 polymer ?
#
loop_
_entity_poly.entity_id
_entity_poly.type
_entity_poly.pdbx_seq_one_letter_code
_entity_poly.pdbx_strand_id
1 'polypeptide(L)'
;MVEAKNQARVHTWYQEYFGFPYPALRSSTDGIDRFLVSCTCAGLKAEASGLALYAPNGLADLYQGKLSPNPLCPHLPLFEKKAKAYQERWSWLEIASAW
;
A
#
# COMPACT_ATOMS: atom_id res chain seq x y z
N MET A 1 9.66 2.49 15.93
CA MET A 1 9.74 3.82 15.28
C MET A 1 8.33 4.22 14.91
N VAL A 2 7.90 5.44 15.20
CA VAL A 2 6.57 5.95 14.83
C VAL A 2 6.75 6.91 13.66
N GLU A 3 6.06 6.66 12.55
CA GLU A 3 6.08 7.53 11.38
C GLU A 3 4.74 8.26 11.27
N ALA A 4 4.74 9.58 11.42
CA ALA A 4 3.56 10.42 11.24
C ALA A 4 3.63 11.09 9.86
N LYS A 5 2.63 10.82 9.01
CA LYS A 5 2.47 11.44 7.69
C LYS A 5 1.06 11.99 7.55
N ASN A 6 0.94 13.23 7.07
CA ASN A 6 -0.35 13.83 6.78
C ASN A 6 -0.82 13.43 5.37
N GLN A 7 -1.64 12.38 5.30
CA GLN A 7 -2.18 11.85 4.05
C GLN A 7 -3.09 12.85 3.31
N ALA A 8 -3.74 13.78 4.03
CA ALA A 8 -4.63 14.78 3.43
C ALA A 8 -3.89 15.73 2.48
N ARG A 9 -2.58 15.91 2.65
CA ARG A 9 -1.76 16.82 1.84
C ARG A 9 -0.97 16.13 0.72
N VAL A 10 -1.11 14.81 0.54
CA VAL A 10 -0.32 14.07 -0.47
C VAL A 10 -0.53 14.63 -1.88
N HIS A 11 -1.77 14.98 -2.21
CA HIS A 11 -2.12 15.58 -3.50
C HIS A 11 -1.39 16.89 -3.83
N THR A 12 -0.82 17.61 -2.84
CA THR A 12 -0.14 18.89 -3.07
C THR A 12 1.31 18.73 -3.51
N TRP A 13 1.91 17.54 -3.39
CA TRP A 13 3.34 17.32 -3.68
C TRP A 13 3.63 16.03 -4.44
N TYR A 14 2.73 15.04 -4.41
CA TYR A 14 2.99 13.71 -4.98
C TYR A 14 3.29 13.77 -6.48
N GLN A 15 2.55 14.59 -7.23
CA GLN A 15 2.77 14.75 -8.66
C GLN A 15 4.12 15.37 -8.99
N GLU A 16 4.56 16.37 -8.22
CA GLU A 16 5.87 16.99 -8.42
C GLU A 16 7.00 15.98 -8.13
N TYR A 17 6.84 15.16 -7.10
CA TYR A 17 7.87 14.21 -6.68
C TYR A 17 7.91 12.92 -7.51
N PHE A 18 6.75 12.34 -7.85
CA PHE A 18 6.64 11.05 -8.52
C PHE A 18 6.18 11.14 -9.98
N GLY A 19 5.71 12.30 -10.45
CA GLY A 19 5.25 12.51 -11.82
C GLY A 19 3.82 12.05 -12.10
N PHE A 20 3.05 11.63 -11.09
CA PHE A 20 1.70 11.10 -11.26
C PHE A 20 0.64 11.91 -10.50
N PRO A 21 -0.55 12.14 -11.06
CA PRO A 21 -1.62 12.82 -10.34
C PRO A 21 -2.05 11.99 -9.12
N TYR A 22 -2.33 12.68 -8.02
CA TYR A 22 -2.83 12.05 -6.81
C TYR A 22 -4.03 12.86 -6.31
N PRO A 23 -5.27 12.34 -6.39
CA PRO A 23 -6.44 13.10 -5.98
C PRO A 23 -6.46 13.32 -4.46
N ALA A 24 -7.12 14.38 -4.01
CA ALA A 24 -7.33 14.62 -2.59
C ALA A 24 -8.11 13.46 -1.96
N LEU A 25 -7.59 12.93 -0.84
CA LEU A 25 -8.20 11.84 -0.11
C LEU A 25 -9.34 12.35 0.78
N ARG A 26 -10.41 11.54 0.91
CA ARG A 26 -11.56 11.82 1.77
C ARG A 26 -11.54 10.98 3.04
N SER A 27 -10.74 9.92 3.07
CA SER A 27 -10.59 9.02 4.20
C SER A 27 -9.17 8.44 4.30
N SER A 28 -8.82 7.84 5.43
CA SER A 28 -7.56 7.08 5.55
C SER A 28 -7.56 5.82 4.68
N THR A 29 -8.72 5.20 4.47
CA THR A 29 -8.84 3.99 3.64
C THR A 29 -8.57 4.31 2.17
N ASP A 30 -8.91 5.50 1.69
CA ASP A 30 -8.54 5.97 0.34
C ASP A 30 -7.02 5.94 0.12
N GLY A 31 -6.24 6.25 1.16
CA GLY A 31 -4.78 6.17 1.10
C GLY A 31 -4.27 4.72 1.07
N ILE A 32 -4.87 3.86 1.89
CA ILE A 32 -4.56 2.42 1.95
C ILE A 32 -4.81 1.75 0.60
N ASP A 33 -5.92 2.07 -0.06
CA ASP A 33 -6.30 1.54 -1.38
C ASP A 33 -5.28 1.84 -2.48
N ARG A 34 -4.36 2.78 -2.25
CA ARG A 34 -3.36 3.25 -3.21
C ARG A 34 -1.95 2.79 -2.89
N PHE A 35 -1.76 1.91 -1.91
CA PHE A 35 -0.44 1.31 -1.70
C PHE A 35 -0.01 0.48 -2.92
N LEU A 36 1.29 0.51 -3.21
CA LEU A 36 1.86 -0.09 -4.43
C LEU A 36 1.68 -1.61 -4.48
N VAL A 37 1.69 -2.28 -3.32
CA VAL A 37 1.59 -3.74 -3.20
C VAL A 37 0.21 -4.11 -2.68
N SER A 38 -0.52 -4.91 -3.45
CA SER A 38 -1.94 -5.24 -3.20
C SER A 38 -2.16 -5.83 -1.81
N CYS A 39 -1.36 -6.82 -1.40
CA CYS A 39 -1.50 -7.50 -0.11
C CYS A 39 -1.17 -6.61 1.10
N THR A 40 -0.51 -5.47 0.88
CA THR A 40 -0.20 -4.50 1.95
C THR A 40 -1.30 -3.46 2.14
N CYS A 41 -2.33 -3.44 1.28
CA CYS A 41 -3.51 -2.59 1.43
C CYS A 41 -4.36 -3.11 2.59
N ALA A 42 -3.88 -2.87 3.81
CA ALA A 42 -4.53 -3.26 5.04
C ALA A 42 -4.38 -2.18 6.12
N GLY A 43 -5.38 -2.03 6.96
CA GLY A 43 -5.39 -1.13 8.10
C GLY A 43 -6.12 -1.75 9.28
N LEU A 44 -5.64 -1.45 10.48
CA LEU A 44 -6.26 -1.89 11.73
C LEU A 44 -6.45 -0.66 12.61
N LYS A 45 -7.67 -0.47 13.13
CA LYS A 45 -7.98 0.62 14.07
C LYS A 45 -8.70 0.08 15.29
N ALA A 46 -8.43 0.69 16.44
CA ALA A 46 -9.21 0.43 17.65
C ALA A 46 -10.57 1.13 17.56
N GLU A 47 -11.61 0.43 17.98
CA GLU A 47 -12.97 0.91 18.16
C GLU A 47 -13.47 0.51 19.56
N ALA A 48 -14.61 1.04 19.99
CA ALA A 48 -15.15 0.78 21.32
C ALA A 48 -15.43 -0.71 21.59
N SER A 49 -15.76 -1.48 20.54
CA SER A 49 -16.06 -2.91 20.62
C SER A 49 -14.86 -3.82 20.32
N GLY A 50 -13.68 -3.27 20.04
CA GLY A 50 -12.49 -4.05 19.72
C GLY A 50 -11.69 -3.47 18.56
N LEU A 51 -11.33 -4.31 17.60
CA LEU A 51 -10.51 -3.92 16.45
C LEU A 51 -11.32 -4.00 15.16
N ALA A 52 -11.25 -2.94 14.36
CA ALA A 52 -11.79 -2.93 13.02
C ALA A 52 -10.66 -3.10 12.00
N LEU A 53 -10.77 -4.14 11.17
CA LEU A 53 -9.86 -4.44 10.08
C LEU A 53 -10.42 -3.88 8.77
N TYR A 54 -9.57 -3.17 8.03
CA TYR A 54 -9.78 -2.82 6.63
C TYR A 54 -8.79 -3.63 5.78
N ALA A 55 -9.28 -4.55 4.95
CA ALA A 55 -8.45 -5.38 4.07
C ALA A 55 -9.21 -5.66 2.75
N PRO A 56 -9.32 -4.66 1.84
CA PRO A 56 -10.11 -4.76 0.62
C PRO A 56 -9.70 -5.93 -0.29
N ASN A 57 -8.44 -6.35 -0.22
CA ASN A 57 -7.88 -7.45 -1.00
C ASN A 57 -7.80 -8.78 -0.21
N GLY A 58 -8.39 -8.83 0.99
CA GLY A 58 -8.17 -9.93 1.94
C GLY A 58 -6.74 -9.97 2.49
N LEU A 59 -6.44 -11.02 3.25
CA LEU A 59 -5.11 -11.22 3.89
C LEU A 59 -4.37 -12.46 3.37
N ALA A 60 -4.97 -13.25 2.48
CA ALA A 60 -4.41 -14.53 2.05
C ALA A 60 -3.01 -14.37 1.42
N ASP A 61 -2.84 -13.40 0.52
CA ASP A 61 -1.56 -13.11 -0.14
C ASP A 61 -0.53 -12.55 0.84
N LEU A 62 -0.97 -11.78 1.84
CA LEU A 62 -0.09 -11.26 2.89
C LEU A 62 0.51 -12.42 3.70
N TYR A 63 -0.31 -13.41 4.08
CA TYR A 63 0.15 -14.61 4.78
C TYR A 63 0.99 -15.54 3.90
N GLN A 64 0.72 -15.61 2.60
CA GLN A 64 1.51 -16.39 1.64
C GLN A 64 2.80 -15.66 1.21
N GLY A 65 2.98 -14.39 1.57
CA GLY A 65 4.14 -13.59 1.16
C GLY A 65 4.15 -13.19 -0.31
N LYS A 66 2.98 -13.16 -0.95
CA LYS A 66 2.83 -12.86 -2.39
C LYS A 66 2.68 -11.36 -2.60
N LEU A 67 3.66 -10.76 -3.26
CA LEU A 67 3.70 -9.34 -3.58
C LEU A 67 3.25 -9.14 -5.03
N SER A 68 2.03 -8.63 -5.22
CA SER A 68 1.46 -8.30 -6.53
C SER A 68 1.22 -6.78 -6.66
N PRO A 69 1.33 -6.22 -7.89
CA PRO A 69 1.05 -4.81 -8.11
C PRO A 69 -0.43 -4.52 -7.84
N ASN A 70 -0.71 -3.38 -7.21
CA ASN A 70 -2.08 -2.92 -6.99
C ASN A 70 -2.68 -2.32 -8.28
N PRO A 71 -3.79 -2.86 -8.83
CA PRO A 71 -4.44 -2.32 -10.02
C PRO A 71 -4.91 -0.86 -9.88
N LEU A 72 -5.22 -0.41 -8.65
CA LEU A 72 -5.62 0.97 -8.37
C LEU A 72 -4.44 1.95 -8.32
N CYS A 73 -3.21 1.43 -8.33
CA CYS A 73 -1.97 2.21 -8.31
C CYS A 73 -0.99 1.62 -9.35
N PRO A 74 -1.26 1.79 -10.67
CA PRO A 74 -0.52 1.15 -11.75
C PRO A 74 0.84 1.82 -12.01
N HIS A 75 1.70 1.82 -11.00
CA HIS A 75 3.05 2.37 -11.04
C HIS A 75 4.07 1.23 -10.93
N LEU A 76 4.17 0.41 -11.97
CA LEU A 76 4.98 -0.82 -11.97
C LEU A 76 6.45 -0.59 -11.54
N PRO A 77 7.17 0.45 -12.01
CA PRO A 77 8.56 0.67 -11.56
C PRO A 77 8.67 0.97 -10.06
N LEU A 78 7.70 1.71 -9.49
CA LEU A 78 7.68 1.99 -8.06
C LEU A 78 7.31 0.74 -7.25
N PHE A 79 6.36 -0.06 -7.75
CA PHE A 79 6.03 -1.36 -7.18
C PHE A 79 7.26 -2.27 -7.15
N GLU A 80 7.96 -2.48 -8.27
CA GLU A 80 9.12 -3.36 -8.35
C GLU A 80 10.21 -2.95 -7.35
N LYS A 81 10.51 -1.64 -7.27
CA LYS A 81 11.48 -1.12 -6.31
C LYS A 81 11.04 -1.40 -4.87
N LYS A 82 9.77 -1.19 -4.54
CA LYS A 82 9.20 -1.42 -3.20
C LYS A 82 9.19 -2.92 -2.85
N ALA A 83 8.80 -3.77 -3.79
CA ALA A 83 8.71 -5.22 -3.62
C ALA A 83 10.10 -5.85 -3.44
N LYS A 84 11.09 -5.43 -4.24
CA LYS A 84 12.50 -5.82 -4.03
C LYS A 84 13.02 -5.41 -2.65
N ALA A 85 12.73 -4.19 -2.21
CA ALA A 85 13.10 -3.74 -0.87
C ALA A 85 12.41 -4.54 0.26
N TYR A 86 11.21 -5.10 0.02
CA TYR A 86 10.59 -6.06 0.94
C TYR A 86 11.33 -7.39 0.93
N GLN A 87 11.64 -7.93 -0.25
CA GLN A 87 12.35 -9.19 -0.40
C GLN A 87 13.78 -9.16 0.19
N GLU A 88 14.48 -8.03 0.11
CA GLU A 88 15.78 -7.81 0.77
C GLU A 88 15.71 -7.96 2.29
N ARG A 89 14.59 -7.55 2.91
CA ARG A 89 14.36 -7.71 4.36
C ARG A 89 13.82 -9.09 4.71
N TRP A 90 13.06 -9.69 3.81
CA TRP A 90 12.34 -10.94 4.02
C TRP A 90 12.47 -11.82 2.77
N SER A 91 13.50 -12.66 2.75
CA SER A 91 13.87 -13.47 1.58
C SER A 91 12.83 -14.51 1.14
N TRP A 92 11.84 -14.81 1.99
CA TRP A 92 10.74 -15.73 1.71
C TRP A 92 9.59 -15.10 0.90
N LEU A 93 9.59 -13.78 0.72
CA LEU A 93 8.57 -13.10 -0.07
C LEU A 93 8.75 -13.36 -1.55
N GLU A 94 7.64 -13.57 -2.25
CA GLU A 94 7.58 -13.85 -3.67
C GLU A 94 6.99 -12.67 -4.42
N ILE A 95 7.72 -12.14 -5.39
CA ILE A 95 7.21 -11.09 -6.29
C ILE A 95 6.44 -11.78 -7.42
N ALA A 96 5.12 -11.59 -7.44
CA ALA A 96 4.29 -12.08 -8.53
C ALA A 96 4.59 -11.28 -9.81
N SER A 97 4.55 -11.95 -10.96
CA SER A 97 4.72 -11.30 -12.27
C SER A 97 3.70 -10.17 -12.42
N ALA A 98 4.18 -8.99 -12.78
CA ALA A 98 3.35 -7.83 -13.04
C ALA A 98 2.70 -7.97 -14.43
N TRP A 99 1.58 -8.69 -14.50
CA TRP A 99 0.69 -8.91 -15.65
C TRP A 99 1.35 -9.44 -16.94
#